data_AF-A0A520MTJ3-F1
#
_entry.id   AF-A0A520MTJ3-F1
#
_cell.length_a   1.000
_cell.length_b   1.000
_cell.length_c   1.000
_cell.angle_alpha   90.00
_cell.angle_beta   90.00
_cell.angle_gamma   90.00
#
_symmetry.space_group_name_H-M   'P 1'
#
loop_
_entity.id
_entity.type
_entity.pdbx_description
1 polymer ?
#
loop_
_entity_poly.entity_id
_entity_poly.type
_entity_poly.pdbx_seq_one_letter_code
_entity_poly.pdbx_strand_id
1 'polypeptide(L)'
;MIWIIRLYLLIMIVIYGVIGLWAILDPIIIAQELDYPSLLNIVGLAVTAPIGYSEFAGIYGGLNLCIGFMCIVGIFKENIATFSIKFITFLVGSIALGRVLFSMMPSTPSFYNEYFVFEVCAFVAGIFLLYQQKQLD
;
A
#
# COMPACT_ATOMS: atom_id res chain seq x y z
N MET A 1 -11.24 -17.60 -13.24
CA MET A 1 -11.19 -16.45 -12.31
C MET A 1 -10.17 -16.64 -11.18
N ILE A 2 -10.11 -17.81 -10.52
CA ILE A 2 -9.18 -18.07 -9.40
C ILE A 2 -7.70 -17.73 -9.68
N TRP A 3 -7.23 -17.99 -10.91
CA TRP A 3 -5.85 -17.67 -11.33
C TRP A 3 -5.57 -16.16 -11.39
N ILE A 4 -6.55 -15.36 -11.81
CA ILE A 4 -6.42 -13.90 -11.89
C ILE A 4 -6.36 -13.32 -10.47
N ILE A 5 -7.20 -13.80 -9.56
CA ILE A 5 -7.16 -13.41 -8.15
C ILE A 5 -5.81 -13.75 -7.53
N ARG A 6 -5.31 -14.98 -7.74
CA ARG A 6 -4.00 -15.39 -7.23
C ARG A 6 -2.85 -14.55 -7.79
N LEU A 7 -2.90 -14.22 -9.09
CA LEU A 7 -1.91 -13.35 -9.71
C LEU A 7 -1.95 -11.93 -9.10
N TYR A 8 -3.15 -11.37 -8.92
CA TYR A 8 -3.32 -10.08 -8.25
C TYR A 8 -2.75 -10.10 -6.83
N LEU A 9 -3.08 -11.14 -6.04
CA LEU A 9 -2.53 -11.30 -4.70
C LEU A 9 -1.01 -11.45 -4.72
N LEU A 10 -0.44 -12.19 -5.67
CA LEU A 10 1.01 -12.33 -5.82
C LEU A 10 1.70 -10.98 -6.06
N ILE A 11 1.15 -10.17 -6.97
CA ILE A 11 1.64 -8.82 -7.23
C ILE A 11 1.57 -7.98 -5.95
N MET A 12 0.45 -8.04 -5.23
CA MET A 12 0.27 -7.28 -3.98
C MET A 12 1.20 -7.75 -2.86
N ILE A 13 1.55 -9.05 -2.78
CA ILE A 13 2.55 -9.56 -1.84
C ILE A 13 3.90 -8.89 -2.09
N VAL A 14 4.33 -8.82 -3.35
CA VAL A 14 5.62 -8.20 -3.70
C VAL A 14 5.60 -6.72 -3.37
N ILE A 15 4.57 -5.99 -3.81
CA ILE A 15 4.49 -4.53 -3.60
C ILE A 15 4.44 -4.20 -2.11
N TYR A 16 3.46 -4.74 -1.38
CA TYR A 16 3.27 -4.41 0.03
C TYR A 16 4.35 -5.03 0.93
N GLY A 17 4.87 -6.20 0.58
CA GLY A 17 5.98 -6.83 1.31
C GLY A 17 7.28 -6.04 1.19
N VAL A 18 7.64 -5.59 -0.02
CA VAL A 18 8.85 -4.78 -0.26
C VAL A 18 8.73 -3.41 0.41
N ILE A 19 7.61 -2.71 0.23
CA ILE A 19 7.38 -1.40 0.87
C ILE A 19 7.42 -1.54 2.39
N GLY A 20 6.74 -2.57 2.93
CA GLY A 20 6.68 -2.79 4.36
C GLY A 20 8.04 -3.11 4.96
N LEU A 21 8.83 -3.99 4.33
CA LEU A 21 10.17 -4.31 4.79
C LEU A 21 11.10 -3.08 4.73
N TRP A 22 11.04 -2.33 3.62
CA TRP A 22 11.84 -1.11 3.46
C TRP A 22 11.51 -0.09 4.55
N ALA A 23 10.23 0.17 4.82
CA ALA A 23 9.82 1.13 5.85
C ALA A 23 10.24 0.73 7.28
N ILE A 24 10.28 -0.56 7.62
CA ILE A 24 10.81 -1.02 8.92
C ILE A 24 12.32 -0.83 9.01
N LEU A 25 13.04 -1.07 7.91
CA LEU A 25 14.50 -0.97 7.88
C LEU A 25 14.98 0.48 7.72
N ASP A 26 14.13 1.38 7.23
CA ASP A 26 14.50 2.78 6.92
C ASP A 26 15.15 3.51 8.10
N PRO A 27 14.61 3.46 9.34
CA PRO A 27 15.26 4.06 10.51
C PRO A 27 16.65 3.50 10.79
N ILE A 28 16.88 2.22 10.50
CA ILE A 28 18.19 1.56 10.69
C ILE A 28 19.17 2.01 9.61
N ILE A 29 18.71 2.11 8.36
CA ILE A 29 19.49 2.58 7.22
C ILE A 29 19.98 4.01 7.48
N ILE A 30 19.08 4.89 7.96
CA ILE A 30 19.42 6.26 8.35
C ILE A 30 20.41 6.27 9.51
N ALA A 31 20.18 5.46 10.56
CA ALA A 31 21.04 5.43 11.73
C ALA A 31 22.46 4.91 11.45
N GLN A 32 22.63 4.07 10.42
CA GLN A 32 23.92 3.52 10.02
C GLN A 32 24.59 4.30 8.88
N GLU A 33 24.01 5.42 8.44
CA GLU A 33 24.49 6.25 7.32
C GLU A 33 24.78 5.41 6.04
N LEU A 34 23.97 4.37 5.80
CA LEU A 34 24.13 3.53 4.62
C LEU A 34 23.72 4.33 3.37
N ASP A 35 24.51 4.22 2.29
CA ASP A 35 24.24 4.84 0.99
C ASP A 35 23.12 4.09 0.23
N TYR A 36 21.96 4.00 0.86
CA TYR A 36 20.75 3.40 0.31
C TYR A 36 19.62 4.44 0.37
N PRO A 37 18.78 4.54 -0.67
CA PRO A 37 17.72 5.54 -0.68
C PRO A 37 16.75 5.35 0.49
N SER A 38 16.51 6.40 1.26
CA SER A 38 15.52 6.39 2.33
C SER A 38 14.12 6.50 1.75
N LEU A 39 13.23 5.61 2.16
CA LEU A 39 11.82 5.63 1.80
C LEU A 39 11.16 6.93 2.30
N LEU A 40 11.56 7.42 3.49
CA LEU A 40 11.06 8.66 4.08
C LEU A 40 11.25 9.86 3.13
N ASN A 41 12.44 9.95 2.52
CA ASN A 41 12.77 11.00 1.56
C ASN A 41 12.01 10.83 0.24
N ILE A 42 11.84 9.60 -0.23
CA ILE A 42 11.11 9.30 -1.48
C ILE A 42 9.63 9.72 -1.35
N VAL A 43 8.99 9.43 -0.22
CA VAL A 43 7.59 9.81 0.02
C VAL A 43 7.44 11.29 0.44
N GLY A 44 8.55 12.01 0.62
CA GLY A 44 8.57 13.43 0.98
C GLY A 44 8.15 13.72 2.42
N LEU A 45 8.32 12.77 3.33
CA LEU A 45 8.05 12.95 4.75
C LEU A 45 9.32 13.41 5.49
N ALA A 46 9.15 14.27 6.49
CA ALA A 46 10.22 14.69 7.39
C ALA A 46 9.83 14.36 8.84
N VAL A 47 10.71 13.65 9.54
CA VAL A 47 10.51 13.29 10.95
C VAL A 47 11.03 14.44 11.83
N THR A 48 10.13 15.06 12.59
CA THR A 48 10.46 16.17 13.49
C THR A 48 10.74 15.75 14.93
N ALA A 49 10.38 14.52 15.31
CA ALA A 49 10.60 13.97 16.64
C ALA A 49 10.98 12.48 16.56
N PRO A 50 11.81 11.94 17.48
CA PRO A 50 12.26 10.54 17.43
C PRO A 50 11.14 9.50 17.33
N ILE A 51 9.99 9.76 17.95
CA ILE A 51 8.80 8.90 17.87
C ILE A 51 8.30 8.74 16.42
N GLY A 52 8.51 9.74 15.56
CA GLY A 52 8.08 9.70 14.17
C GLY A 52 8.75 8.59 13.35
N TYR A 53 9.97 8.15 13.71
CA TYR A 53 10.59 6.99 13.06
C TYR A 53 9.85 5.69 13.41
N SER A 54 9.40 5.55 14.66
CA SER A 54 8.62 4.40 15.10
C SER A 54 7.21 4.41 14.48
N GLU A 55 6.57 5.58 14.40
CA GLU A 55 5.27 5.73 13.74
C GLU A 55 5.36 5.42 12.24
N PHE A 56 6.42 5.88 11.57
CA PHE A 56 6.68 5.55 10.17
C PHE A 56 6.86 4.05 9.97
N ALA A 57 7.72 3.40 10.77
CA ALA A 57 7.91 1.95 10.71
C ALA A 57 6.62 1.18 11.05
N GLY A 58 5.77 1.68 11.95
CA GLY A 58 4.48 1.07 12.29
C GLY A 58 3.46 1.17 11.16
N ILE A 59 3.22 2.39 10.66
CA ILE A 59 2.19 2.67 9.65
C ILE A 59 2.64 2.23 8.26
N TYR A 60 3.83 2.63 7.80
CA TYR A 60 4.32 2.26 6.48
C TYR A 60 4.95 0.87 6.46
N GLY A 61 5.54 0.42 7.57
CA GLY A 61 6.16 -0.90 7.65
C GLY A 61 5.17 -1.99 8.04
N GLY A 62 4.72 -1.94 9.30
CA GLY A 62 3.86 -2.94 9.91
C GLY A 62 2.57 -3.19 9.12
N LEU A 63 1.84 -2.13 8.76
CA LEU A 63 0.60 -2.27 7.99
C LEU A 63 0.83 -2.96 6.64
N ASN A 64 1.83 -2.51 5.88
CA ASN A 64 2.11 -3.05 4.54
C ASN A 64 2.63 -4.50 4.62
N LEU A 65 3.46 -4.85 5.61
CA LEU A 65 3.84 -6.24 5.84
C LEU A 65 2.63 -7.13 6.17
N CYS A 66 1.74 -6.67 7.06
CA CYS A 66 0.52 -7.40 7.39
C CYS A 66 -0.36 -7.60 6.14
N ILE A 67 -0.48 -6.61 5.26
CA ILE A 67 -1.18 -6.74 3.98
C ILE A 67 -0.50 -7.80 3.10
N GLY A 68 0.82 -7.80 3.00
CA GLY A 68 1.59 -8.80 2.28
C GLY A 68 1.32 -10.22 2.79
N PHE A 69 1.41 -10.44 4.12
CA PHE A 69 1.08 -11.73 4.73
C PHE A 69 -0.36 -12.15 4.51
N MET A 70 -1.30 -11.22 4.64
CA MET A 70 -2.72 -11.46 4.38
C MET A 70 -2.95 -11.91 2.92
N CYS A 71 -2.21 -11.35 1.96
CA CYS A 71 -2.25 -11.77 0.57
C CYS A 71 -1.63 -13.17 0.34
N ILE A 72 -0.52 -13.50 1.03
CA ILE A 72 0.07 -14.85 0.99
C ILE A 72 -0.97 -15.88 1.42
N VAL A 73 -1.64 -15.65 2.55
CA VAL A 73 -2.69 -16.55 3.05
C VAL A 73 -3.87 -16.59 2.08
N GLY A 74 -4.25 -15.45 1.50
CA GLY A 74 -5.32 -15.34 0.51
C GLY A 74 -5.09 -16.19 -0.75
N ILE A 75 -3.85 -16.44 -1.17
CA ILE A 75 -3.57 -17.32 -2.33
C ILE A 75 -4.15 -18.73 -2.11
N PHE A 76 -4.11 -19.22 -0.86
CA PHE A 76 -4.55 -20.55 -0.48
C PHE A 76 -5.98 -20.60 0.07
N LYS A 77 -6.50 -19.47 0.60
CA LYS A 77 -7.83 -19.40 1.22
C LYS A 77 -8.70 -18.33 0.58
N GLU A 78 -9.76 -18.75 -0.09
CA GLU A 78 -10.67 -17.86 -0.83
C GLU A 78 -11.37 -16.79 0.03
N ASN A 79 -11.84 -17.15 1.23
CA ASN A 79 -12.44 -16.16 2.14
C ASN A 79 -11.46 -15.04 2.51
N ILE A 80 -10.18 -15.38 2.68
CA ILE A 80 -9.12 -14.41 2.99
C ILE A 80 -8.75 -13.65 1.72
N ALA A 81 -8.72 -14.27 0.54
CA ALA A 81 -8.52 -13.56 -0.73
C ALA A 81 -9.54 -12.43 -0.92
N THR A 82 -10.83 -12.74 -0.76
CA THR A 82 -11.92 -11.77 -0.92
C THR A 82 -11.82 -10.66 0.13
N PHE A 83 -11.46 -10.99 1.37
CA PHE A 83 -11.19 -9.99 2.40
C PHE A 83 -10.00 -9.09 2.03
N SER A 84 -8.88 -9.67 1.58
CA SER A 84 -7.69 -8.94 1.16
C SER A 84 -7.99 -7.95 0.04
N ILE A 85 -8.73 -8.39 -0.98
CA ILE A 85 -9.09 -7.52 -2.11
C ILE A 85 -9.96 -6.36 -1.61
N LYS A 86 -10.99 -6.62 -0.79
CA LYS A 86 -11.82 -5.56 -0.19
C LYS A 86 -10.99 -4.56 0.60
N PHE A 87 -10.12 -5.06 1.47
CA PHE A 87 -9.28 -4.22 2.32
C PHE A 87 -8.31 -3.35 1.50
N ILE A 88 -7.59 -3.94 0.55
CA ILE A 88 -6.66 -3.20 -0.33
C ILE A 88 -7.42 -2.17 -1.14
N THR A 89 -8.55 -2.54 -1.75
CA THR A 89 -9.38 -1.62 -2.54
C THR A 89 -9.82 -0.43 -1.71
N PHE A 90 -10.31 -0.67 -0.49
CA PHE A 90 -10.70 0.40 0.42
C PHE A 90 -9.50 1.28 0.80
N LEU A 91 -8.36 0.67 1.13
CA LEU A 91 -7.15 1.38 1.54
C LEU A 91 -6.64 2.33 0.44
N VAL A 92 -6.35 1.80 -0.75
CA VAL A 92 -5.81 2.61 -1.86
C VAL A 92 -6.82 3.64 -2.36
N GLY A 93 -8.11 3.30 -2.37
CA GLY A 93 -9.17 4.25 -2.69
C GLY A 93 -9.24 5.40 -1.70
N SER A 94 -9.08 5.11 -0.40
CA SER A 94 -9.08 6.15 0.64
C SER A 94 -7.87 7.07 0.54
N ILE A 95 -6.69 6.52 0.23
CA ILE A 95 -5.46 7.31 0.05
C ILE A 95 -5.60 8.22 -1.18
N ALA A 96 -6.00 7.68 -2.33
CA ALA A 96 -6.20 8.46 -3.55
C ALA A 96 -7.24 9.58 -3.36
N LEU A 97 -8.36 9.26 -2.72
CA LEU A 97 -9.41 10.23 -2.40
C LEU A 97 -8.88 11.34 -1.48
N GLY A 98 -8.12 10.99 -0.44
CA GLY A 98 -7.50 11.98 0.45
C GLY A 98 -6.58 12.95 -0.29
N ARG A 99 -5.75 12.45 -1.22
CA ARG A 99 -4.89 13.28 -2.06
C ARG A 99 -5.69 14.23 -2.96
N VAL A 100 -6.74 13.74 -3.61
CA VAL A 100 -7.63 14.55 -4.45
C VAL A 100 -8.29 15.65 -3.62
N LEU A 101 -8.89 15.30 -2.48
CA LEU A 101 -9.53 16.28 -1.59
C LEU A 101 -8.55 17.35 -1.10
N PHE A 102 -7.32 16.97 -0.75
CA PHE A 102 -6.29 17.92 -0.32
C PHE A 102 -5.89 18.89 -1.44
N SER A 103 -5.78 18.42 -2.68
CA SER A 103 -5.43 19.24 -3.84
C SER A 103 -6.49 20.27 -4.25
N MET A 104 -7.74 20.10 -3.77
CA MET A 104 -8.83 21.04 -4.03
C MET A 104 -8.79 22.27 -3.11
N MET A 105 -7.93 22.26 -2.09
CA MET A 105 -7.75 23.40 -1.19
C MET A 105 -6.90 24.50 -1.85
N PRO A 106 -7.14 25.79 -1.55
CA PRO A 106 -6.30 26.87 -2.07
C PRO A 106 -4.83 26.70 -1.65
N SER A 107 -3.91 26.99 -2.58
CA SER A 107 -2.46 26.98 -2.34
C SER A 107 -1.84 25.63 -1.97
N THR A 108 -2.53 24.50 -2.20
CA THR A 108 -1.96 23.16 -1.97
C THR A 108 -1.34 22.57 -3.26
N PRO A 109 -0.37 21.65 -3.13
CA PRO A 109 0.22 20.96 -4.28
C PRO A 109 -0.75 20.06 -5.05
N SER A 110 -0.39 19.75 -6.29
CA SER A 110 -1.05 18.73 -7.13
C SER A 110 -0.95 17.33 -6.49
N PHE A 111 -1.95 16.49 -6.76
CA PHE A 111 -1.98 15.09 -6.32
C PHE A 111 -1.28 14.10 -7.26
N TYR A 112 -1.00 14.50 -8.51
CA TYR A 112 -0.53 13.57 -9.54
C TYR A 112 0.93 13.17 -9.31
N ASN A 113 1.15 11.88 -9.08
CA ASN A 113 2.45 11.23 -8.97
C ASN A 113 2.32 9.73 -9.28
N GLU A 114 3.44 9.02 -9.32
CA GLU A 114 3.49 7.58 -9.61
C GLU A 114 2.69 6.74 -8.60
N TYR A 115 2.70 7.12 -7.32
CA TYR A 115 1.93 6.45 -6.27
C TYR A 115 0.42 6.60 -6.48
N PHE A 116 -0.03 7.79 -6.89
CA PHE A 116 -1.44 8.04 -7.20
C PHE A 116 -1.91 7.19 -8.38
N VAL A 117 -1.09 7.04 -9.42
CA VAL A 117 -1.40 6.15 -10.55
C VAL A 117 -1.52 4.70 -10.07
N PHE A 118 -0.61 4.24 -9.22
CA PHE A 118 -0.71 2.93 -8.60
C PHE A 118 -2.01 2.77 -7.78
N GLU A 119 -2.33 3.74 -6.93
CA GLU A 119 -3.52 3.72 -6.06
C GLU A 119 -4.81 3.59 -6.89
N VAL A 120 -4.95 4.37 -7.96
CA VAL A 120 -6.12 4.32 -8.86
C VAL A 120 -6.16 3.00 -9.63
N CYS A 121 -5.04 2.52 -10.16
CA CYS A 121 -4.99 1.25 -10.89
C CYS A 121 -5.36 0.06 -9.97
N ALA A 122 -4.80 0.03 -8.76
CA ALA A 122 -5.12 -1.00 -7.77
C ALA A 122 -6.58 -0.93 -7.32
N PHE A 123 -7.13 0.28 -7.15
CA PHE A 123 -8.54 0.50 -6.83
C PHE A 123 -9.47 -0.08 -7.91
N VAL A 124 -9.24 0.29 -9.17
CA VAL A 124 -10.05 -0.16 -10.31
C VAL A 124 -9.94 -1.68 -10.48
N ALA A 125 -8.72 -2.23 -10.39
CA ALA A 125 -8.51 -3.68 -10.45
C ALA A 125 -9.25 -4.41 -9.31
N GLY A 126 -9.19 -3.88 -8.09
CA GLY A 126 -9.88 -4.42 -6.94
C GLY A 126 -11.41 -4.43 -7.10
N ILE A 127 -12.00 -3.32 -7.55
CA ILE A 127 -13.44 -3.25 -7.88
C ILE A 127 -13.82 -4.28 -8.94
N PHE A 128 -13.03 -4.36 -10.02
CA PHE A 128 -13.30 -5.30 -11.10
C PHE A 128 -13.30 -6.75 -10.61
N LEU A 129 -12.31 -7.13 -9.78
CA LEU A 129 -12.22 -8.48 -9.22
C LEU A 129 -13.40 -8.79 -8.28
N LEU A 130 -13.79 -7.85 -7.42
CA LEU A 130 -14.93 -8.01 -6.52
C LEU A 130 -16.25 -8.13 -7.29
N TYR A 131 -16.41 -7.36 -8.36
CA TYR A 131 -17.60 -7.43 -9.21
C TYR A 131 -17.72 -8.78 -9.91
N GLN A 132 -16.61 -9.29 -10.46
CA GLN A 132 -16.57 -10.61 -11.09
C GLN A 132 -16.84 -11.73 -10.09
N GLN A 133 -16.34 -11.64 -8.86
CA GLN A 133 -16.65 -12.60 -7.79
C GLN A 133 -18.15 -12.66 -7.50
N LYS A 134 -18.81 -11.50 -7.37
CA LYS A 134 -20.24 -11.45 -7.09
C LYS A 134 -21.11 -12.03 -8.21
N GLN A 135 -20.65 -12.04 -9.46
CA GLN A 135 -21.41 -12.63 -10.57
C GLN A 135 -21.33 -14.16 -10.64
N LEU A 136 -20.39 -14.77 -9.92
CA LEU A 136 -20.15 -16.22 -9.94
C LEU A 136 -20.75 -16.94 -8.72
N ASP A 137 -21.22 -16.18 -7.73
CA ASP A 137 -22.03 -16.63 -6.59
C ASP A 137 -23.53 -16.66 -6.97
#